data_AF-A0A561WWI2-F1
#
_entry.id   AF-A0A561WWI2-F1
#
_cell.length_a   1.000
_cell.length_b   1.000
_cell.length_c   1.000
_cell.angle_alpha   90.00
_cell.angle_beta   90.00
_cell.angle_gamma   90.00
#
_symmetry.space_group_name_H-M   'P 1'
#
loop_
_entity.id
_entity.type
_entity.pdbx_description
1 polymer ?
#
loop_
_entity_poly.entity_id
_entity_poly.type
_entity_poly.pdbx_seq_one_letter_code
_entity_poly.pdbx_strand_id
1 'polypeptide(L)'
;MDLLVGTAEPDSAPSLKPFARDVAAVLGLEGLRVVGDPEYVIGDGEDFKVWLSFRPEDEEPSLSHPFWLEVAAEMDAEYEVGRRVFQMLADSGRFRVMLLLDHDCVRSTHFPCGNW
;
A
#
# COMPACT_ATOMS: atom_id res chain seq x y z
N MET A 1 6.58 -6.90 4.27
CA MET A 1 7.05 -5.81 3.37
C MET A 1 5.99 -4.73 3.35
N ASP A 2 6.37 -3.46 3.47
CA ASP A 2 5.38 -2.39 3.67
C ASP A 2 5.38 -1.39 2.51
N LEU A 3 4.17 -0.97 2.13
CA LEU A 3 3.96 0.09 1.16
C LEU A 3 3.14 1.21 1.79
N LEU A 4 3.52 2.46 1.51
CA LEU A 4 2.67 3.62 1.77
C LEU A 4 1.90 3.94 0.49
N VAL A 5 0.59 4.12 0.61
CA VAL A 5 -0.30 4.27 -0.53
C VAL A 5 -1.21 5.47 -0.32
N GLY A 6 -1.41 6.25 -1.38
CA GLY A 6 -2.37 7.33 -1.45
C GLY A 6 -3.05 7.37 -2.81
N THR A 7 -3.99 8.29 -2.97
CA THR A 7 -4.66 8.52 -4.26
C THR A 7 -3.77 9.35 -5.18
N ALA A 8 -3.80 9.04 -6.49
CA ALA A 8 -3.13 9.88 -7.48
C ALA A 8 -3.73 11.30 -7.53
N GLU A 9 -5.04 11.43 -7.29
CA GLU A 9 -5.78 12.69 -7.28
C GLU A 9 -5.57 13.47 -5.97
N PRO A 10 -5.11 14.74 -6.04
CA PRO A 10 -4.70 15.52 -4.86
C PRO A 10 -5.82 15.88 -3.87
N ASP A 11 -7.08 15.84 -4.28
CA ASP A 11 -8.22 16.35 -3.49
C ASP A 11 -9.14 15.26 -2.92
N SER A 12 -8.85 13.98 -3.19
CA SER A 12 -9.61 12.88 -2.60
C SER A 12 -8.79 12.23 -1.50
N ALA A 13 -9.14 12.50 -0.24
CA ALA A 13 -8.77 11.65 0.88
C ALA A 13 -9.87 10.59 1.02
N PRO A 14 -9.77 9.42 0.36
CA PRO A 14 -10.81 8.41 0.45
C PRO A 14 -10.88 7.88 1.88
N SER A 15 -12.04 7.41 2.30
CA SER A 15 -12.11 6.60 3.51
C SER A 15 -11.47 5.22 3.26
N LEU A 16 -11.04 4.56 4.34
CA LEU A 16 -10.35 3.27 4.28
C LEU A 16 -11.08 2.21 3.45
N LYS A 17 -12.42 2.12 3.56
CA LYS A 17 -13.21 1.07 2.88
C LYS A 17 -13.28 1.24 1.36
N PRO A 18 -13.65 2.41 0.81
CA PRO A 18 -13.53 2.67 -0.63
C PRO A 18 -12.11 2.48 -1.15
N PHE A 19 -11.10 2.99 -0.43
CA PHE A 19 -9.70 2.83 -0.83
C PHE A 19 -9.29 1.35 -0.91
N ALA A 20 -9.67 0.56 0.10
CA ALA A 20 -9.41 -0.87 0.12
C ALA A 20 -10.05 -1.62 -1.06
N ARG A 21 -11.24 -1.22 -1.50
CA ARG A 21 -11.91 -1.81 -2.67
C ARG A 21 -11.15 -1.52 -3.95
N ASP A 22 -10.63 -0.31 -4.10
CA ASP A 22 -9.83 0.06 -5.27
C ASP A 22 -8.50 -0.69 -5.30
N VAL A 23 -7.81 -0.77 -4.16
CA VAL A 23 -6.58 -1.56 -4.01
C VAL A 23 -6.85 -3.02 -4.34
N ALA A 24 -7.94 -3.59 -3.82
CA ALA A 24 -8.33 -4.97 -4.09
C ALA A 24 -8.62 -5.24 -5.56
N ALA A 25 -9.28 -4.32 -6.25
CA ALA A 25 -9.56 -4.46 -7.68
C ALA A 25 -8.28 -4.51 -8.52
N VAL A 26 -7.26 -3.73 -8.16
CA VAL A 26 -5.97 -3.72 -8.87
C VAL A 26 -5.13 -4.95 -8.54
N LEU A 27 -5.16 -5.40 -7.29
CA LEU A 27 -4.37 -6.54 -6.81
C LEU A 27 -5.07 -7.90 -7.02
N GLY A 28 -6.31 -7.91 -7.50
CA GLY A 28 -7.10 -9.13 -7.66
C GLY A 28 -7.38 -9.82 -6.32
N LEU A 29 -7.59 -9.05 -5.25
CA LEU A 29 -7.80 -9.61 -3.91
C LEU A 29 -9.23 -10.10 -3.76
N GLU A 30 -9.36 -11.24 -3.08
CA GLU A 30 -10.64 -11.80 -2.68
C GLU A 30 -10.85 -11.69 -1.17
N GLY A 31 -12.09 -11.91 -0.72
CA GLY A 31 -12.37 -12.12 0.71
C GLY A 31 -12.11 -10.91 1.60
N LEU A 32 -12.33 -9.69 1.10
CA LEU A 32 -12.11 -8.46 1.88
C LEU A 32 -12.86 -8.49 3.20
N ARG A 33 -12.11 -8.34 4.29
CA ARG A 33 -12.64 -8.38 5.66
C ARG A 33 -12.18 -7.15 6.43
N VAL A 34 -13.11 -6.52 7.13
CA VAL A 34 -12.80 -5.43 8.07
C VAL A 34 -12.63 -6.03 9.46
N VAL A 35 -11.53 -5.73 10.13
CA VAL A 35 -11.23 -6.26 11.48
C VAL A 35 -10.61 -5.19 12.38
N GLY A 36 -10.84 -5.34 13.69
CA GLY A 36 -10.13 -4.61 14.74
C GLY A 36 -10.64 -3.21 15.08
N ASP A 37 -9.97 -2.63 16.07
CA ASP A 37 -9.96 -1.20 16.43
C ASP A 37 -8.49 -0.84 16.79
N PRO A 38 -7.76 -0.04 15.97
CA PRO A 38 -8.23 0.65 14.76
C PRO A 38 -8.62 -0.30 13.62
N GLU A 39 -9.45 0.19 12.68
CA GLU A 39 -9.94 -0.61 11.55
C GLU A 39 -8.80 -0.99 10.59
N TYR A 40 -8.73 -2.28 10.25
CA TYR A 40 -7.90 -2.83 9.18
C TYR A 40 -8.79 -3.47 8.11
N VAL A 41 -8.36 -3.43 6.85
CA VAL A 41 -8.95 -4.25 5.78
C VAL A 41 -7.95 -5.31 5.34
N ILE A 42 -8.35 -6.58 5.45
CA ILE A 42 -7.55 -7.73 5.04
C ILE A 42 -8.04 -8.22 3.68
N GLY A 43 -7.10 -8.54 2.79
CA GLY A 43 -7.38 -9.24 1.53
C GLY A 43 -6.42 -10.39 1.28
N ASP A 44 -6.90 -11.43 0.62
CA ASP A 44 -6.12 -12.59 0.22
C ASP A 44 -5.84 -12.51 -1.30
N GLY A 45 -4.55 -12.54 -1.66
CA GLY A 45 -4.08 -12.75 -3.03
C GLY A 45 -3.70 -14.22 -3.27
N GLU A 46 -3.18 -14.53 -4.45
CA GLU A 46 -2.82 -15.92 -4.84
C GLU A 46 -1.73 -16.53 -3.94
N ASP A 47 -0.65 -15.79 -3.72
CA ASP A 47 0.56 -16.20 -2.98
C ASP A 47 0.93 -15.18 -1.87
N PHE A 48 0.00 -14.29 -1.52
CA PHE A 48 0.23 -13.24 -0.53
C PHE A 48 -1.05 -12.81 0.20
N LYS A 49 -0.88 -12.13 1.32
CA LYS A 49 -1.95 -11.49 2.07
C LYS A 49 -1.61 -10.03 2.27
N VAL A 50 -2.63 -9.19 2.37
CA VAL A 50 -2.45 -7.77 2.67
C VAL A 50 -3.30 -7.30 3.84
N TRP A 51 -2.75 -6.33 4.56
CA TRP A 51 -3.46 -5.56 5.58
C TRP A 51 -3.34 -4.09 5.23
N LEU A 52 -4.48 -3.45 5.06
CA LEU A 52 -4.57 -2.03 4.79
C LEU A 52 -5.06 -1.31 6.04
N SER A 53 -4.32 -0.30 6.47
CA SER A 53 -4.70 0.56 7.59
C SER A 53 -4.51 2.03 7.25
N PHE A 54 -5.28 2.89 7.92
CA PHE A 54 -5.14 4.35 7.80
C PHE A 54 -4.27 4.83 8.97
N ARG A 55 -3.10 5.40 8.67
CA ARG A 55 -2.15 5.93 9.65
C ARG A 55 -1.62 7.29 9.19
N PRO A 56 -2.47 8.32 9.11
CA PRO A 56 -2.02 9.64 8.72
C PRO A 56 -1.17 10.27 9.83
N GLU A 57 -0.16 11.01 9.42
CA GLU A 57 0.65 11.93 10.24
C GLU A 57 0.61 13.31 9.57
N ASP A 58 1.00 14.35 10.31
CA ASP A 58 0.90 15.74 9.85
C ASP A 58 2.07 16.16 8.93
N GLU A 59 2.91 15.21 8.51
CA GLU A 59 4.10 15.43 7.68
C GLU A 59 4.16 14.45 6.48
N GLU A 60 4.95 14.78 5.46
CA GLU A 60 5.22 13.86 4.35
C GLU A 60 6.10 12.69 4.82
N PRO A 61 5.88 11.46 4.31
CA PRO A 61 5.01 11.10 3.19
C PRO A 61 3.54 10.83 3.55
N SER A 62 3.16 10.91 4.82
CA SER A 62 1.82 10.52 5.29
C SER A 62 0.69 11.40 4.75
N LEU A 63 0.98 12.67 4.44
CA LEU A 63 0.02 13.56 3.78
C LEU A 63 -0.35 13.07 2.37
N SER A 64 0.63 12.58 1.61
CA SER A 64 0.42 12.07 0.25
C SER A 64 0.16 10.57 0.17
N HIS A 65 0.49 9.81 1.22
CA HIS A 65 0.38 8.35 1.32
C HIS A 65 -0.17 7.93 2.70
N PRO A 66 -1.43 8.29 3.04
CA PRO A 66 -1.95 8.11 4.39
C PRO A 66 -2.30 6.67 4.76
N PHE A 67 -2.23 5.74 3.80
CA PHE A 67 -2.53 4.33 4.03
C PHE A 67 -1.27 3.48 4.05
N TRP A 68 -1.21 2.59 5.03
CA TRP A 68 -0.21 1.54 5.11
C TRP A 68 -0.77 0.24 4.56
N LEU A 69 -0.11 -0.31 3.56
CA LEU A 69 -0.39 -1.61 2.98
C LEU A 69 0.75 -2.56 3.35
N GLU A 70 0.51 -3.38 4.36
CA GLU A 70 1.43 -4.42 4.81
C GLU A 70 1.19 -5.66 3.93
N VAL A 71 2.26 -6.17 3.31
CA VAL A 71 2.25 -7.35 2.42
C VAL A 71 3.02 -8.48 3.09
N ALA A 72 2.35 -9.61 3.30
CA ALA A 72 2.94 -10.84 3.81
C ALA A 72 2.92 -11.92 2.73
N ALA A 73 4.03 -12.64 2.60
CA ALA A 73 4.20 -13.77 1.69
C ALA A 73 4.90 -14.92 2.41
N GLU A 74 5.17 -16.01 1.70
CA GLU A 74 6.08 -17.05 2.23
C GLU A 74 7.48 -16.47 2.48
N MET A 75 8.18 -17.08 3.44
CA MET A 75 9.57 -16.73 3.77
C MET A 75 10.44 -16.77 2.50
N ASP A 76 11.37 -15.83 2.36
CA ASP A 76 12.22 -15.60 1.18
C ASP A 76 11.49 -15.09 -0.09
N ALA A 77 10.17 -15.03 -0.12
CA ALA A 77 9.40 -14.48 -1.25
C ALA A 77 8.92 -13.02 -1.04
N GLU A 78 8.97 -12.50 0.19
CA GLU A 78 8.41 -11.21 0.57
C GLU A 78 8.89 -10.04 -0.28
N TYR A 79 10.18 -10.02 -0.64
CA TYR A 79 10.75 -8.95 -1.46
C TYR A 79 10.19 -8.97 -2.89
N GLU A 80 10.18 -10.13 -3.54
CA GLU A 80 9.69 -10.26 -4.92
C GLU A 80 8.18 -10.02 -4.99
N VAL A 81 7.42 -10.56 -4.04
CA VAL A 81 5.98 -10.31 -3.92
C VAL A 81 5.70 -8.83 -3.66
N GLY A 82 6.38 -8.21 -2.70
CA GLY A 82 6.20 -6.79 -2.38
C GLY A 82 6.53 -5.89 -3.57
N ARG A 83 7.59 -6.21 -4.34
CA ARG A 83 7.90 -5.51 -5.59
C ARG A 83 6.84 -5.69 -6.66
N ARG A 84 6.28 -6.90 -6.81
CA ARG A 84 5.18 -7.15 -7.75
C ARG A 84 3.94 -6.35 -7.37
N VAL A 85 3.56 -6.34 -6.09
CA VAL A 85 2.44 -5.54 -5.56
C VAL A 85 2.66 -4.05 -5.82
N PHE A 86 3.87 -3.53 -5.53
CA PHE A 86 4.23 -2.15 -5.85
C PHE A 86 4.03 -1.84 -7.35
N GLN A 87 4.54 -2.71 -8.23
CA GLN A 87 4.47 -2.51 -9.67
C GLN A 87 3.02 -2.51 -10.17
N MET A 88 2.19 -3.45 -9.70
CA MET A 88 0.76 -3.51 -10.05
C MET A 88 0.00 -2.24 -9.65
N LEU A 89 0.24 -1.73 -8.43
CA LEU A 89 -0.38 -0.49 -7.96
C LEU A 89 0.12 0.73 -8.75
N ALA A 90 1.44 0.81 -9.00
CA ALA A 90 2.04 1.89 -9.76
C ALA A 90 1.53 1.93 -11.22
N ASP A 91 1.50 0.79 -11.90
CA ASP A 91 1.07 0.67 -13.30
C ASP A 91 -0.42 0.96 -13.49
N SER A 92 -1.23 0.86 -12.43
CA SER A 92 -2.63 1.25 -12.49
C SER A 92 -2.82 2.75 -12.72
N GLY A 93 -1.84 3.58 -12.34
CA GLY A 93 -1.94 5.05 -12.36
C GLY A 93 -2.98 5.63 -11.39
N ARG A 94 -3.65 4.81 -10.59
CA ARG A 94 -4.71 5.22 -9.64
C ARG A 94 -4.15 5.63 -8.28
N PHE A 95 -2.93 5.19 -7.98
CA PHE A 95 -2.32 5.32 -6.67
C PHE A 95 -0.97 6.02 -6.73
N ARG A 96 -0.65 6.75 -5.66
CA ARG A 96 0.73 7.07 -5.30
C ARG A 96 1.22 5.99 -4.38
N VAL A 97 2.40 5.46 -4.66
CA VAL A 97 2.91 4.28 -3.97
C VAL A 97 4.38 4.50 -3.61
N MET A 98 4.72 4.18 -2.37
CA MET A 98 6.08 4.10 -1.85
C MET A 98 6.31 2.71 -1.30
N LEU A 99 7.34 2.01 -1.77
CA LEU A 99 7.81 0.76 -1.21
C LEU A 99 8.90 1.06 -0.18
N LEU A 100 8.71 0.61 1.06
CA LEU A 100 9.68 0.75 2.15
C LEU A 100 10.60 -0.48 2.16
N LEU A 101 11.89 -0.29 1.90
CA LEU A 101 12.92 -1.32 2.00
C LEU A 101 13.81 -1.01 3.22
N ASP A 102 13.80 -1.90 4.21
CA ASP A 102 14.71 -1.91 5.38
C ASP A 102 14.96 -0.55 6.04
N HIS A 103 13.90 0.20 6.39
CA HIS A 103 13.90 1.49 7.11
C HIS A 103 14.76 2.65 6.53
N ASP A 104 15.63 2.39 5.54
CA ASP A 104 16.62 3.31 5.00
C ASP A 104 16.46 3.54 3.48
N CYS A 105 15.69 2.71 2.76
CA CYS A 105 15.58 2.80 1.30
C CYS A 105 14.13 2.83 0.84
N VAL A 106 13.69 3.97 0.28
CA VAL A 106 12.32 4.15 -0.19
C VAL A 106 12.29 4.20 -1.71
N ARG A 107 11.67 3.22 -2.37
CA ARG A 107 11.30 3.32 -3.79
C ARG A 107 9.95 4.01 -3.91
N SER A 108 9.95 5.29 -4.25
CA SER A 108 8.73 6.06 -4.48
C SER A 108 8.46 6.23 -5.98
N THR A 109 7.18 6.16 -6.34
CA THR A 109 6.68 6.59 -7.66
C THR A 109 6.80 8.10 -7.90
N HIS A 110 7.07 8.88 -6.84
CA HIS A 110 7.09 10.35 -6.85
C HIS A 110 8.44 10.94 -6.41
N PHE A 111 9.28 10.19 -5.68
CA PHE A 111 10.58 10.65 -5.20
C PHE A 111 11.68 9.61 -5.50
N PRO A 112 12.70 9.91 -6.33
CA PRO A 112 13.81 9.00 -6.54
C PRO A 112 14.61 8.84 -5.23
N CYS A 113 15.08 7.61 -4.97
CA CYS A 113 15.76 7.14 -3.75
C CYS A 113 17.03 7.92 -3.32
N GLY A 114 17.43 8.97 -4.04
CA GLY A 114 18.73 9.63 -3.89
C GLY A 114 18.73 10.97 -3.16
N ASN A 115 17.61 11.44 -2.59
CA ASN A 115 17.53 12.75 -1.92
C ASN A 115 16.99 12.67 -0.49
N TRP A 116 17.49 11.74 0.32
CA TRP A 116 17.41 11.79 1.78
C TRP A 116 18.84 11.81 2.34
#